data_AF-A0AAV6YZN2-F1
#
_entry.id   AF-A0AAV6YZN2-F1
#
_cell.length_a   1.000
_cell.length_b   1.000
_cell.length_c   1.000
_cell.angle_alpha   90.00
_cell.angle_beta   90.00
_cell.angle_gamma   90.00
#
_symmetry.space_group_name_H-M   'P 1'
#
loop_
_entity.id
_entity.type
_entity.pdbx_description
1 polymer ?
#
loop_
_entity_poly.entity_id
_entity_poly.type
_entity_poly.pdbx_seq_one_letter_code
_entity_poly.pdbx_strand_id
1 'polypeptide(L)'
;MRLLDELEVVVREKRLSAARAILYLAQGVFGECETESDVLRWSRYNCFLLYQTGTFAVFLELLNMEIANSQACSKALRKPALSLADSTELRVFLSVMYLLVENIRQQLPEDDTEWKTQRETFRSELAFPCNGEEPFAHLIFTMVTKFCSGHSPHFPMKKVLLLLWKVLLFTLGGFSELQSAKEQKRAEVGLPPLSEDCIQVVKNMKATAPPSYGIELGEPQKRGRRSRKDSLDLYNEKDPFKSEESTGAEEEETEDSENMMDTESDIQERDLMSQPLSALRSNMERVYFPKGLPWAPKVRQKDIEDFLEMSRNKFIGFTLGQCVLV
;
A
#
# COMPACT_ATOMS: atom_id res chain seq x y z
N MET A 1 -29.62 -16.90 11.66
CA MET A 1 -28.85 -15.65 11.58
C MET A 1 -29.45 -14.83 10.44
N ARG A 2 -30.53 -14.08 10.71
CA ARG A 2 -31.34 -13.44 9.65
C ARG A 2 -30.52 -12.55 8.68
N LEU A 3 -29.45 -11.92 9.17
CA LEU A 3 -28.56 -11.09 8.34
C LEU A 3 -27.74 -11.91 7.33
N LEU A 4 -27.29 -13.12 7.68
CA LEU A 4 -26.60 -14.01 6.74
C LEU A 4 -27.57 -14.53 5.68
N ASP A 5 -28.79 -14.89 6.09
CA ASP A 5 -29.85 -15.30 5.16
C ASP A 5 -30.17 -14.18 4.15
N GLU A 6 -30.12 -12.91 4.59
CA GLU A 6 -30.31 -11.74 3.73
C GLU A 6 -29.13 -11.46 2.79
N LEU A 7 -27.93 -12.01 3.04
CA LEU A 7 -26.80 -11.93 2.11
C LEU A 7 -26.97 -12.84 0.88
N GLU A 8 -27.70 -13.94 1.02
CA GLU A 8 -27.96 -14.90 -0.06
C GLU A 8 -29.07 -14.43 -1.03
N VAL A 9 -29.76 -13.34 -0.70
CA VAL A 9 -30.85 -12.81 -1.51
C VAL A 9 -30.32 -12.21 -2.83
N VAL A 10 -31.02 -12.53 -3.93
CA VAL A 10 -30.68 -12.07 -5.29
C VAL A 10 -30.68 -10.53 -5.42
N VAL A 11 -31.52 -9.85 -4.63
CA VAL A 11 -31.69 -8.39 -4.65
C VAL A 11 -30.44 -7.68 -4.09
N ARG A 12 -29.69 -7.02 -4.98
CA ARG A 12 -28.44 -6.29 -4.67
C ARG A 12 -28.57 -5.30 -3.51
N GLU A 13 -29.64 -4.51 -3.48
CA GLU A 13 -29.85 -3.50 -2.44
C GLU A 13 -30.06 -4.12 -1.05
N LYS A 14 -30.82 -5.22 -0.97
CA LYS A 14 -31.04 -5.94 0.28
C LYS A 14 -29.74 -6.55 0.78
N ARG A 15 -28.98 -7.19 -0.11
CA ARG A 15 -27.68 -7.75 0.22
C ARG A 15 -26.70 -6.69 0.71
N LEU A 16 -26.62 -5.54 0.04
CA LEU A 16 -25.77 -4.43 0.49
C LEU A 16 -26.23 -3.85 1.83
N SER A 17 -27.54 -3.77 2.08
CA SER A 17 -28.08 -3.35 3.38
C SER A 17 -27.66 -4.30 4.50
N ALA A 18 -27.80 -5.62 4.29
CA ALA A 18 -27.37 -6.64 5.25
C ALA A 18 -25.84 -6.59 5.47
N ALA A 19 -25.06 -6.44 4.40
CA ALA A 19 -23.60 -6.31 4.50
C ALA A 19 -23.17 -5.06 5.28
N ARG A 20 -23.90 -3.94 5.15
CA ARG A 20 -23.68 -2.72 5.94
C ARG A 20 -24.04 -2.91 7.41
N ALA A 21 -25.11 -3.63 7.71
CA ALA A 21 -25.47 -3.97 9.09
C ALA A 21 -24.37 -4.84 9.74
N ILE A 22 -23.85 -5.83 9.01
CA ILE A 22 -22.72 -6.65 9.49
C ILE A 22 -21.46 -5.80 9.69
N LEU A 23 -21.19 -4.86 8.78
CA LEU A 23 -20.09 -3.91 8.94
C LEU A 23 -20.25 -3.07 10.21
N TYR A 24 -21.46 -2.57 10.49
CA TYR A 24 -21.75 -1.81 11.71
C TYR A 24 -21.51 -2.64 12.98
N LEU A 25 -21.91 -3.92 12.98
CA LEU A 25 -21.62 -4.84 14.07
C LEU A 25 -20.11 -5.04 14.24
N ALA A 26 -19.39 -5.31 13.15
CA ALA A 26 -17.94 -5.52 13.16
C ALA A 26 -17.16 -4.25 13.57
N GLN A 27 -17.74 -3.06 13.41
CA GLN A 27 -17.17 -1.78 13.88
C GLN A 27 -17.40 -1.53 15.37
N GLY A 28 -18.13 -2.40 16.06
CA GLY A 28 -18.38 -2.28 17.50
C GLY A 28 -19.60 -1.47 17.87
N VAL A 29 -20.59 -1.33 16.97
CA VAL A 29 -21.90 -0.72 17.27
C VAL A 29 -21.74 0.67 17.89
N PHE A 30 -20.89 1.48 17.27
CA PHE A 30 -20.41 2.74 17.85
C PHE A 30 -21.52 3.75 18.18
N GLY A 31 -22.69 3.66 17.56
CA GLY A 31 -23.84 4.52 17.88
C GLY A 31 -24.51 4.19 19.22
N GLU A 32 -24.26 3.00 19.77
CA GLU A 32 -24.84 2.53 21.04
C GLU A 32 -23.80 2.50 22.18
N CYS A 33 -22.57 2.93 21.91
CA CYS A 33 -21.49 2.93 22.89
C CYS A 33 -21.29 4.32 23.51
N GLU A 34 -21.01 4.37 24.80
CA GLU A 34 -20.73 5.62 25.51
C GLU A 34 -19.25 6.00 25.47
N THR A 35 -18.34 5.00 25.37
CA THR A 35 -16.89 5.20 25.38
C THR A 35 -16.20 4.54 24.19
N GLU A 36 -15.02 5.06 23.80
CA GLU A 36 -14.19 4.45 22.75
C GLU A 36 -13.73 3.03 23.14
N SER A 37 -13.46 2.81 24.43
CA SER A 37 -13.08 1.49 24.94
C SER A 37 -14.19 0.45 24.73
N ASP A 38 -15.46 0.85 24.89
CA ASP A 38 -16.60 -0.03 24.61
C ASP A 38 -16.70 -0.38 23.12
N VAL A 39 -16.48 0.60 22.24
CA VAL A 39 -16.47 0.35 20.79
C VAL A 39 -15.41 -0.69 20.42
N LEU A 40 -14.19 -0.57 20.96
CA LEU A 40 -13.11 -1.53 20.71
C LEU A 40 -13.45 -2.92 21.28
N ARG A 41 -14.01 -2.98 22.49
CA ARG A 41 -14.45 -4.21 23.13
C ARG A 41 -15.52 -4.93 22.31
N TRP A 42 -16.56 -4.21 21.89
CA TRP A 42 -17.65 -4.77 21.10
C TRP A 42 -17.21 -5.13 19.69
N SER A 43 -16.37 -4.30 19.05
CA SER A 43 -15.79 -4.60 17.73
C SER A 43 -15.09 -5.96 17.74
N ARG A 44 -14.26 -6.19 18.77
CA ARG A 44 -13.54 -7.45 18.95
C ARG A 44 -14.47 -8.62 19.21
N TYR A 45 -15.36 -8.50 20.20
CA TYR A 45 -16.32 -9.54 20.56
C TYR A 45 -17.21 -9.93 19.36
N ASN A 46 -17.75 -8.94 18.66
CA ASN A 46 -18.60 -9.15 17.49
C ASN A 46 -17.84 -9.83 16.36
N CYS A 47 -16.55 -9.52 16.15
CA CYS A 47 -15.76 -10.19 15.12
C CYS A 47 -15.57 -11.69 15.39
N PHE A 48 -15.32 -12.09 16.64
CA PHE A 48 -15.26 -13.52 17.00
C PHE A 48 -16.61 -14.22 16.79
N LEU A 49 -17.71 -13.58 17.20
CA LEU A 49 -19.06 -14.12 16.99
C LEU A 49 -19.45 -14.22 15.50
N LEU A 50 -19.10 -13.21 14.71
CA LEU A 50 -19.31 -13.21 13.25
C LEU A 50 -18.49 -14.33 12.59
N TYR A 51 -17.26 -14.57 13.05
CA TYR A 51 -16.44 -15.68 12.56
C TYR A 51 -17.07 -17.04 12.90
N GLN A 52 -17.47 -17.28 14.15
CA GLN A 52 -18.17 -18.50 14.59
C GLN A 52 -19.40 -18.83 13.74
N THR A 53 -20.10 -17.79 13.27
CA THR A 53 -21.31 -17.94 12.45
C THR A 53 -21.04 -18.11 10.96
N GLY A 54 -19.78 -18.19 10.52
CA GLY A 54 -19.41 -18.42 9.12
C GLY A 54 -19.42 -17.15 8.26
N THR A 55 -19.45 -15.95 8.87
CA THR A 55 -19.52 -14.67 8.13
C THR A 55 -18.35 -14.51 7.16
N PHE A 56 -17.15 -14.96 7.53
CA PHE A 56 -15.98 -14.84 6.66
C PHE A 56 -16.15 -15.58 5.33
N ALA A 57 -16.67 -16.81 5.36
CA ALA A 57 -16.90 -17.63 4.17
C ALA A 57 -17.91 -16.97 3.22
N VAL A 58 -19.04 -16.49 3.76
CA VAL A 58 -20.07 -15.79 2.96
C VAL A 58 -19.49 -14.54 2.30
N PHE A 59 -18.71 -13.74 3.04
CA PHE A 59 -18.07 -12.54 2.48
C PHE A 59 -16.99 -12.86 1.44
N LEU A 60 -16.29 -13.99 1.59
CA LEU A 60 -15.32 -14.46 0.60
C LEU A 60 -16.01 -14.80 -0.73
N GLU A 61 -17.15 -15.49 -0.69
CA GLU A 61 -17.95 -15.78 -1.88
C GLU A 61 -18.48 -14.51 -2.55
N LEU A 62 -19.02 -13.57 -1.77
CA LEU A 62 -19.50 -12.28 -2.27
C LEU A 62 -18.37 -11.45 -2.90
N LEU A 63 -17.17 -11.47 -2.30
CA LEU A 63 -15.99 -10.81 -2.84
C LEU A 63 -15.59 -11.43 -4.17
N ASN A 64 -15.54 -12.77 -4.27
CA ASN A 64 -15.23 -13.48 -5.51
C ASN A 64 -16.23 -13.14 -6.63
N MET A 65 -17.52 -13.10 -6.31
CA MET A 65 -18.57 -12.71 -7.26
C MET A 65 -18.35 -11.28 -7.78
N GLU A 66 -18.05 -10.32 -6.91
CA GLU A 66 -17.86 -8.92 -7.32
C GLU A 66 -16.52 -8.70 -8.05
N ILE A 67 -15.47 -9.47 -7.74
CA ILE A 67 -14.20 -9.50 -8.51
C ILE A 67 -14.41 -10.05 -9.93
N ALA A 68 -15.34 -10.99 -10.10
CA ALA A 68 -15.70 -11.57 -11.40
C ALA A 68 -16.68 -10.71 -12.21
N ASN A 69 -17.20 -9.62 -11.62
CA ASN A 69 -18.23 -8.77 -12.23
C ASN A 69 -17.68 -7.91 -13.40
N SER A 70 -17.69 -8.48 -14.60
CA SER A 70 -17.22 -7.84 -15.83
C SER A 70 -18.00 -6.57 -16.21
N GLN A 71 -19.26 -6.45 -15.78
CA GLN A 71 -20.08 -5.27 -16.03
C GLN A 71 -19.59 -4.06 -15.24
N ALA A 72 -19.17 -4.27 -13.98
CA ALA A 72 -18.60 -3.21 -13.14
C ALA A 72 -17.28 -2.67 -13.75
N CYS A 73 -16.43 -3.58 -14.22
CA CYS A 73 -15.22 -3.23 -14.97
C CYS A 73 -15.54 -2.40 -16.23
N SER A 74 -16.46 -2.88 -17.07
CA SER A 74 -16.83 -2.21 -18.32
C SER A 74 -17.40 -0.81 -18.08
N LYS A 75 -18.21 -0.63 -17.03
CA LYS A 75 -18.74 0.68 -16.62
C LYS A 75 -17.62 1.60 -16.13
N ALA A 76 -16.68 1.07 -15.34
CA ALA A 76 -15.55 1.83 -14.82
C ALA A 76 -14.63 2.35 -15.95
N LEU A 77 -14.30 1.50 -16.93
CA LEU A 77 -13.42 1.87 -18.04
C LEU A 77 -13.99 2.98 -18.95
N ARG A 78 -15.31 3.13 -18.99
CA ARG A 78 -15.99 4.16 -19.78
C ARG A 78 -16.09 5.51 -19.06
N LYS A 79 -15.81 5.57 -17.76
CA LYS A 79 -15.92 6.79 -16.98
C LYS A 79 -14.59 7.56 -16.98
N PRO A 80 -14.61 8.88 -17.26
CA PRO A 80 -13.40 9.69 -17.24
C PRO A 80 -12.82 9.84 -15.82
N ALA A 81 -13.66 9.73 -14.78
CA ALA A 81 -13.25 9.73 -13.39
C ALA A 81 -14.04 8.68 -12.61
N LEU A 82 -13.35 7.95 -11.73
CA LEU A 82 -13.95 6.93 -10.87
C LEU A 82 -14.30 7.52 -9.51
N SER A 83 -15.51 7.23 -9.06
CA SER A 83 -16.07 7.75 -7.80
C SER A 83 -16.11 6.67 -6.72
N LEU A 84 -16.39 7.10 -5.48
CA LEU A 84 -16.58 6.16 -4.38
C LEU A 84 -17.78 5.23 -4.58
N ALA A 85 -18.81 5.72 -5.27
CA ALA A 85 -20.03 4.97 -5.55
C ALA A 85 -19.79 3.73 -6.44
N ASP A 86 -18.75 3.78 -7.28
CA ASP A 86 -18.42 2.74 -8.27
C ASP A 86 -17.90 1.44 -7.64
N SER A 87 -17.53 1.44 -6.36
CA SER A 87 -17.02 0.27 -5.64
C SER A 87 -17.59 0.10 -4.23
N THR A 88 -18.84 0.54 -4.03
CA THR A 88 -19.50 0.54 -2.72
C THR A 88 -19.52 -0.86 -2.07
N GLU A 89 -19.94 -1.89 -2.78
CA GLU A 89 -19.98 -3.28 -2.26
C GLU A 89 -18.57 -3.79 -1.92
N LEU A 90 -17.61 -3.66 -2.85
CA LEU A 90 -16.21 -4.04 -2.60
C LEU A 90 -15.66 -3.36 -1.34
N ARG A 91 -15.96 -2.07 -1.14
CA ARG A 91 -15.51 -1.33 0.04
C ARG A 91 -16.11 -1.89 1.32
N VAL A 92 -17.39 -2.25 1.32
CA VAL A 92 -18.05 -2.86 2.48
C VAL A 92 -17.44 -4.23 2.75
N PHE A 93 -17.33 -5.10 1.74
CA PHE A 93 -16.80 -6.45 1.89
C PHE A 93 -15.37 -6.45 2.41
N LEU A 94 -14.48 -5.68 1.78
CA LEU A 94 -13.09 -5.55 2.21
C LEU A 94 -12.98 -4.95 3.62
N SER A 95 -13.91 -4.09 4.04
CA SER A 95 -13.91 -3.53 5.40
C SER A 95 -14.31 -4.55 6.45
N VAL A 96 -15.35 -5.36 6.18
CA VAL A 96 -15.75 -6.45 7.07
C VAL A 96 -14.62 -7.46 7.21
N MET A 97 -14.05 -7.91 6.09
CA MET A 97 -12.93 -8.87 6.10
C MET A 97 -11.70 -8.29 6.81
N TYR A 98 -11.40 -7.00 6.62
CA TYR A 98 -10.31 -6.32 7.35
C TYR A 98 -10.55 -6.32 8.86
N LEU A 99 -11.76 -5.99 9.31
CA LEU A 99 -12.07 -5.96 10.74
C LEU A 99 -12.04 -7.35 11.37
N LEU A 100 -12.54 -8.38 10.67
CA LEU A 100 -12.42 -9.77 11.11
C LEU A 100 -10.96 -10.18 11.27
N VAL A 101 -10.14 -9.97 10.24
CA VAL A 101 -8.71 -10.30 10.28
C VAL A 101 -8.00 -9.51 11.37
N GLU A 102 -8.19 -8.20 11.47
CA GLU A 102 -7.47 -7.39 12.45
C GLU A 102 -7.87 -7.72 13.89
N ASN A 103 -9.17 -7.83 14.19
CA ASN A 103 -9.63 -8.12 15.55
C ASN A 103 -9.25 -9.53 16.01
N ILE A 104 -9.39 -10.54 15.14
CA ILE A 104 -9.06 -11.92 15.48
C ILE A 104 -7.55 -12.13 15.51
N ARG A 105 -6.74 -11.38 14.74
CA ARG A 105 -5.28 -11.45 14.80
C ARG A 105 -4.70 -10.97 16.14
N GLN A 106 -5.33 -9.98 16.79
CA GLN A 106 -4.81 -9.33 18.02
C GLN A 106 -4.91 -10.23 19.25
N GLN A 107 -3.77 -10.64 19.80
CA GLN A 107 -3.70 -11.53 20.97
C GLN A 107 -3.70 -10.70 22.25
N LEU A 108 -4.62 -11.00 23.16
CA LEU A 108 -4.64 -10.39 24.49
C LEU A 108 -4.43 -11.46 25.59
N PRO A 109 -3.78 -11.10 26.71
CA PRO A 109 -3.54 -12.04 27.81
C PRO A 109 -4.82 -12.65 28.40
N GLU A 110 -5.89 -11.85 28.40
CA GLU A 110 -7.21 -12.19 28.94
C GLU A 110 -8.04 -13.09 28.02
N ASP A 111 -7.51 -13.50 26.87
CA ASP A 111 -8.27 -14.30 25.91
C ASP A 111 -8.58 -15.70 26.45
N ASP A 112 -9.85 -16.08 26.37
CA ASP A 112 -10.33 -17.42 26.68
C ASP A 112 -9.72 -18.48 25.74
N THR A 113 -9.74 -19.74 26.19
CA THR A 113 -9.25 -20.87 25.39
C THR A 113 -9.99 -21.00 24.07
N GLU A 114 -11.30 -20.69 24.04
CA GLU A 114 -12.09 -20.72 22.82
C GLU A 114 -11.60 -19.72 21.77
N TRP A 115 -11.36 -18.46 22.16
CA TRP A 115 -10.84 -17.43 21.26
C TRP A 115 -9.44 -17.74 20.77
N LYS A 116 -8.61 -18.35 21.62
CA LYS A 116 -7.28 -18.85 21.22
C LYS A 116 -7.40 -19.95 20.16
N THR A 117 -8.29 -20.92 20.35
CA THR A 117 -8.54 -21.97 19.35
C THR A 117 -9.08 -21.38 18.05
N GLN A 118 -10.10 -20.53 18.10
CA GLN A 118 -10.69 -19.89 16.92
C GLN A 118 -9.68 -19.08 16.12
N ARG A 119 -8.80 -18.35 16.80
CA ARG A 119 -7.72 -17.60 16.17
C ARG A 119 -6.77 -18.51 15.39
N GLU A 120 -6.32 -19.62 15.98
CA GLU A 120 -5.42 -20.56 15.30
C GLU A 120 -6.11 -21.30 14.15
N THR A 121 -7.39 -21.64 14.32
CA THR A 121 -8.22 -22.18 13.23
C THR A 121 -8.33 -21.18 12.09
N PHE A 122 -8.70 -19.93 12.38
CA PHE A 122 -8.83 -18.89 11.36
C PHE A 122 -7.50 -18.58 10.66
N ARG A 123 -6.40 -18.54 11.42
CA ARG A 123 -5.05 -18.37 10.87
C ARG A 123 -4.70 -19.49 9.88
N SER A 124 -5.04 -20.73 10.24
CA SER A 124 -4.81 -21.91 9.41
C SER A 124 -5.70 -21.90 8.17
N GLU A 125 -6.97 -21.52 8.27
CA GLU A 125 -7.90 -21.35 7.13
C GLU A 125 -7.41 -20.30 6.13
N LEU A 126 -6.86 -19.18 6.60
CA LEU A 126 -6.31 -18.13 5.73
C LEU A 126 -5.02 -18.55 5.01
N ALA A 127 -4.18 -19.34 5.68
CA ALA A 127 -2.87 -19.77 5.18
C ALA A 127 -2.95 -21.02 4.28
N PHE A 128 -3.80 -21.97 4.65
CA PHE A 128 -3.93 -23.28 4.02
C PHE A 128 -5.41 -23.69 3.95
N PRO A 129 -6.16 -23.22 2.94
CA PRO A 129 -7.56 -23.59 2.78
C PRO A 129 -7.71 -25.11 2.68
N CYS A 130 -8.63 -25.70 3.44
CA CYS A 130 -8.78 -27.16 3.54
C CYS A 130 -9.13 -27.87 2.22
N ASN A 131 -9.55 -27.13 1.19
CA ASN A 131 -10.10 -27.67 -0.07
C ASN A 131 -9.15 -27.55 -1.28
N GLY A 132 -7.85 -27.30 -1.07
CA GLY A 132 -6.88 -27.14 -2.18
C GLY A 132 -7.02 -25.83 -2.94
N GLU A 133 -7.75 -24.87 -2.38
CA GLU A 133 -7.83 -23.49 -2.87
C GLU A 133 -6.55 -22.73 -2.52
N GLU A 134 -6.24 -21.70 -3.30
CA GLU A 134 -5.09 -20.84 -3.04
C GLU A 134 -5.30 -20.04 -1.74
N PRO A 135 -4.22 -19.74 -0.98
CA PRO A 135 -4.33 -18.95 0.25
C PRO A 135 -5.08 -17.63 0.02
N PHE A 136 -5.79 -17.12 1.02
CA PHE A 136 -6.58 -15.90 0.87
C PHE A 136 -5.74 -14.70 0.38
N ALA A 137 -4.47 -14.64 0.79
CA ALA A 137 -3.52 -13.64 0.31
C ALA A 137 -3.35 -13.67 -1.22
N HIS A 138 -3.41 -14.85 -1.85
CA HIS A 138 -3.35 -14.99 -3.30
C HIS A 138 -4.49 -14.24 -3.98
N LEU A 139 -5.74 -14.44 -3.53
CA LEU A 139 -6.91 -13.75 -4.08
C LEU A 139 -6.74 -12.22 -4.02
N ILE A 140 -6.25 -11.72 -2.89
CA ILE A 140 -6.00 -10.28 -2.72
C ILE A 140 -4.87 -9.80 -3.64
N PHE A 141 -3.80 -10.58 -3.84
CA PHE A 141 -2.78 -10.30 -4.86
C PHE A 141 -3.36 -10.30 -6.28
N THR A 142 -4.29 -11.19 -6.61
CA THR A 142 -4.99 -11.18 -7.90
C THR A 142 -5.73 -9.86 -8.12
N MET A 143 -6.36 -9.29 -7.08
CA MET A 143 -6.99 -7.97 -7.17
C MET A 143 -5.97 -6.86 -7.48
N VAL A 144 -4.80 -6.90 -6.82
CA VAL A 144 -3.70 -5.95 -7.08
C VAL A 144 -3.24 -6.06 -8.53
N THR A 145 -2.98 -7.27 -9.01
CA THR A 145 -2.54 -7.52 -10.39
C THR A 145 -3.57 -7.06 -11.43
N LYS A 146 -4.86 -7.35 -11.21
CA LYS A 146 -5.97 -6.88 -12.07
C LYS A 146 -6.08 -5.35 -12.11
N PHE A 147 -5.81 -4.67 -11.00
CA PHE A 147 -5.79 -3.22 -10.96
C PHE A 147 -4.56 -2.64 -11.68
N CYS A 148 -3.35 -3.15 -11.40
CA CYS A 148 -2.11 -2.67 -12.02
C CYS A 148 -2.14 -2.81 -13.55
N SER A 149 -2.70 -3.91 -14.05
CA SER A 149 -2.91 -4.17 -15.47
C SER A 149 -4.04 -3.36 -16.11
N GLY A 150 -4.79 -2.56 -15.34
CA GLY A 150 -5.87 -1.72 -15.84
C GLY A 150 -7.20 -2.46 -16.09
N HIS A 151 -7.28 -3.76 -15.83
CA HIS A 151 -8.50 -4.55 -16.02
C HIS A 151 -9.58 -4.26 -14.99
N SER A 152 -9.27 -3.63 -13.86
CA SER A 152 -10.25 -3.34 -12.81
C SER A 152 -9.91 -2.05 -12.05
N PRO A 153 -10.04 -0.88 -12.70
CA PRO A 153 -9.59 0.38 -12.11
C PRO A 153 -10.49 0.88 -10.96
N HIS A 154 -11.70 0.33 -10.82
CA HIS A 154 -12.65 0.68 -9.75
C HIS A 154 -12.32 0.06 -8.39
N PHE A 155 -11.38 -0.89 -8.32
CA PHE A 155 -11.02 -1.55 -7.07
C PHE A 155 -10.51 -0.54 -6.03
N PRO A 156 -11.01 -0.59 -4.77
CA PRO A 156 -10.60 0.34 -3.72
C PRO A 156 -9.21 -0.03 -3.18
N MET A 157 -8.16 0.32 -3.92
CA MET A 157 -6.82 -0.25 -3.73
C MET A 157 -6.22 -0.02 -2.34
N LYS A 158 -6.52 1.10 -1.69
CA LYS A 158 -6.12 1.34 -0.30
C LYS A 158 -6.65 0.25 0.65
N LYS A 159 -7.90 -0.19 0.50
CA LYS A 159 -8.49 -1.25 1.32
C LYS A 159 -7.93 -2.63 0.97
N VAL A 160 -7.72 -2.89 -0.32
CA VAL A 160 -7.09 -4.13 -0.82
C VAL A 160 -5.70 -4.30 -0.21
N LEU A 161 -4.85 -3.27 -0.30
CA LEU A 161 -3.49 -3.29 0.24
C LEU A 161 -3.45 -3.39 1.78
N LEU A 162 -4.35 -2.68 2.47
CA LEU A 162 -4.45 -2.80 3.93
C LEU A 162 -4.84 -4.20 4.37
N LEU A 163 -5.85 -4.80 3.72
CA LEU A 163 -6.26 -6.17 4.00
C LEU A 163 -5.12 -7.16 3.70
N LEU A 164 -4.46 -7.01 2.54
CA LEU A 164 -3.32 -7.85 2.16
C LEU A 164 -2.24 -7.84 3.24
N TRP A 165 -1.85 -6.65 3.70
CA TRP A 165 -0.84 -6.50 4.72
C TRP A 165 -1.25 -7.19 6.03
N LYS A 166 -2.50 -7.03 6.48
CA LYS A 166 -2.99 -7.68 7.69
C LYS A 166 -3.06 -9.20 7.58
N VAL A 167 -3.48 -9.72 6.44
CA VAL A 167 -3.49 -11.16 6.17
C VAL A 167 -2.08 -11.72 6.22
N LEU A 168 -1.11 -11.08 5.55
CA LEU A 168 0.29 -11.50 5.57
C LEU A 168 0.87 -11.47 6.99
N LEU A 169 0.62 -10.41 7.75
CA LEU A 169 1.05 -10.33 9.16
C LEU A 169 0.43 -11.43 10.01
N PHE A 170 -0.83 -11.79 9.77
CA PHE A 170 -1.51 -12.81 10.54
C PHE A 170 -1.00 -14.22 10.21
N THR A 171 -0.83 -14.54 8.93
CA THR A 171 -0.43 -15.88 8.51
C THR A 171 1.08 -16.10 8.66
N LEU A 172 1.89 -15.16 8.17
CA LEU A 172 3.36 -15.28 8.09
C LEU A 172 4.09 -14.66 9.29
N GLY A 173 3.41 -13.86 10.10
CA GLY A 173 4.03 -13.13 11.21
C GLY A 173 4.72 -11.84 10.78
N GLY A 174 5.35 -11.18 11.75
CA GLY A 174 6.17 -10.00 11.54
C GLY A 174 7.63 -10.35 11.24
N PHE A 175 8.44 -9.30 11.12
CA PHE A 175 9.87 -9.43 10.84
C PHE A 175 10.63 -10.15 11.97
N SER A 176 10.25 -9.93 13.22
CA SER A 176 10.90 -10.57 14.38
C SER A 176 10.60 -12.06 14.44
N GLU A 177 9.35 -12.44 14.23
CA GLU A 177 8.92 -13.85 14.17
C GLU A 177 9.59 -14.57 13.00
N LEU A 178 9.71 -13.92 11.84
CA LEU A 178 10.40 -14.46 10.68
C LEU A 178 11.89 -14.70 10.95
N GLN A 179 12.57 -13.76 11.62
CA GLN A 179 13.98 -13.93 11.99
C GLN A 179 14.16 -15.08 12.99
N SER A 180 13.33 -15.14 14.02
CA SER A 180 13.37 -16.22 15.01
C SER A 180 13.13 -17.59 14.35
N ALA A 181 12.13 -17.70 13.47
CA ALA A 181 11.87 -18.92 12.72
C ALA A 181 13.04 -19.31 11.81
N LYS A 182 13.71 -18.32 11.18
CA LYS A 182 14.89 -18.55 10.34
C LYS A 182 16.08 -19.05 11.17
N GLU A 183 16.35 -18.46 12.33
CA GLU A 183 17.41 -18.89 13.24
C GLU A 183 17.14 -20.30 13.78
N GLN A 184 15.91 -20.59 14.19
CA GLN A 184 15.49 -21.92 14.62
C GLN A 184 15.73 -22.97 13.52
N LYS A 185 15.29 -22.70 12.29
CA LYS A 185 15.50 -23.61 11.15
C LYS A 185 16.97 -23.79 10.79
N ARG A 186 17.80 -22.75 10.97
CA ARG A 186 19.26 -22.85 10.81
C ARG A 186 19.88 -23.76 11.87
N ALA A 187 19.48 -23.61 13.13
CA ALA A 187 19.94 -24.46 14.22
C ALA A 187 19.55 -25.93 14.00
N GLU A 188 18.31 -26.20 13.54
CA GLU A 188 17.84 -27.55 13.19
C GLU A 188 18.68 -28.22 12.10
N VAL A 189 19.21 -27.44 11.14
CA VAL A 189 20.04 -27.95 10.03
C VAL A 189 21.54 -27.80 10.32
N GLY A 190 21.92 -27.35 11.53
CA GLY A 190 23.33 -27.19 11.94
C GLY A 190 24.07 -26.04 11.25
N LEU A 191 23.35 -25.05 10.71
CA LEU A 191 23.94 -23.85 10.12
C LEU A 191 24.32 -22.82 11.20
N PRO A 192 25.40 -22.04 11.01
CA PRO A 192 25.79 -21.01 11.97
C PRO A 192 24.70 -19.94 12.12
N PRO A 193 24.62 -19.25 13.27
CA PRO A 193 23.69 -18.15 13.48
C PRO A 193 23.91 -17.04 12.45
N LEU A 194 22.88 -16.23 12.21
CA LEU A 194 23.01 -15.07 11.33
C LEU A 194 23.95 -14.05 11.99
N SER A 195 24.91 -13.54 11.23
CA SER A 195 25.87 -12.55 11.70
C SER A 195 25.23 -11.19 11.93
N GLU A 196 24.21 -10.86 11.13
CA GLU A 196 23.53 -9.56 11.15
C GLU A 196 22.03 -9.74 11.00
N ASP A 197 21.28 -8.90 11.72
CA ASP A 197 19.87 -8.69 11.49
C ASP A 197 19.71 -7.62 10.39
N CYS A 198 19.43 -8.09 9.16
CA CYS A 198 19.24 -7.21 8.02
C CYS A 198 18.13 -6.16 8.24
N ILE A 199 17.13 -6.43 9.09
CA ILE A 199 16.05 -5.47 9.37
C ILE A 199 16.58 -4.33 10.23
N GLN A 200 17.38 -4.62 11.26
CA GLN A 200 18.02 -3.59 12.09
C GLN A 200 19.01 -2.76 11.29
N VAL A 201 19.76 -3.40 10.41
CA VAL A 201 20.68 -2.71 9.50
C VAL A 201 19.91 -1.74 8.61
N VAL A 202 18.89 -2.21 7.87
CA VAL A 202 18.11 -1.37 6.95
C VAL A 202 17.36 -0.25 7.66
N LYS A 203 16.85 -0.48 8.87
CA LYS A 203 16.18 0.56 9.68
C LYS A 203 17.10 1.76 9.97
N ASN A 204 18.40 1.50 10.09
CA ASN A 204 19.42 2.51 10.37
C ASN A 204 20.14 3.01 9.10
N MET A 205 19.83 2.44 7.92
CA MET A 205 20.40 2.91 6.66
C MET A 205 19.76 4.22 6.24
N LYS A 206 20.60 5.23 6.00
CA LYS A 206 20.15 6.48 5.40
C LYS A 206 19.74 6.24 3.95
N ALA A 207 18.57 6.73 3.55
CA ALA A 207 18.11 6.68 2.17
C ALA A 207 19.18 7.32 1.27
N THR A 208 19.82 6.50 0.43
CA THR A 208 20.81 6.97 -0.51
C THR A 208 20.06 7.40 -1.76
N ALA A 209 20.03 8.71 -2.05
CA ALA A 209 19.58 9.15 -3.36
C ALA A 209 20.50 8.53 -4.42
N PRO A 210 19.98 8.03 -5.55
CA PRO A 210 20.83 7.57 -6.64
C PRO A 210 21.81 8.70 -6.99
N PRO A 211 23.11 8.40 -7.18
CA PRO A 211 24.07 9.41 -7.60
C PRO A 211 23.52 10.08 -8.85
N SER A 212 23.37 11.40 -8.79
CA SER A 212 23.07 12.22 -9.95
C SER A 212 24.27 12.12 -10.88
N TYR A 213 24.33 11.06 -11.70
CA TYR A 213 25.28 10.99 -12.80
C TYR A 213 25.00 12.20 -13.68
N GLY A 214 25.97 13.12 -13.68
CA GLY A 214 25.88 14.39 -14.37
C GLY A 214 25.56 14.18 -15.84
N ILE A 215 24.40 14.69 -16.25
CA ILE A 215 24.24 15.18 -17.61
C ILE A 215 25.00 16.50 -17.66
N GLU A 216 26.33 16.43 -17.70
CA GLU A 216 27.16 17.49 -18.25
C GLU A 216 27.19 17.29 -19.77
N LEU A 217 26.09 17.63 -20.43
CA LEU A 217 26.13 18.00 -21.84
C LEU A 217 26.05 19.52 -21.87
N GLY A 218 27.14 20.15 -22.30
CA GLY A 218 27.35 21.59 -22.18
C GLY A 218 26.24 22.43 -22.80
N GLU A 219 25.75 23.40 -22.03
CA GLU A 219 25.12 24.61 -22.56
C GLU A 219 25.85 25.84 -22.02
N PRO A 220 26.12 26.85 -22.87
CA PRO A 220 26.85 28.03 -22.46
C PRO A 220 25.99 28.90 -21.54
N GLN A 221 26.47 29.05 -20.31
CA GLN A 221 26.38 30.20 -19.42
C GLN A 221 25.44 31.34 -19.87
N LYS A 222 24.19 31.31 -19.39
CA LYS A 222 23.40 32.53 -19.18
C LYS A 222 23.11 32.71 -17.70
N ARG A 223 23.73 33.75 -17.14
CA ARG A 223 23.44 34.31 -15.82
C ARG A 223 21.93 34.49 -15.65
N GLY A 224 21.36 33.88 -14.62
CA GLY A 224 19.96 34.05 -14.24
C GLY A 224 19.68 33.37 -12.90
N ARG A 225 19.98 34.08 -11.82
CA ARG A 225 19.69 33.68 -10.44
C ARG A 225 18.18 33.48 -10.26
N ARG A 226 17.69 32.24 -10.23
CA ARG A 226 16.38 31.88 -9.65
C ARG A 226 16.49 30.59 -8.86
N SER A 227 16.17 30.71 -7.58
CA SER A 227 16.07 29.64 -6.60
C SER A 227 15.16 28.53 -7.13
N ARG A 228 15.65 27.29 -7.12
CA ARG A 228 14.90 26.10 -7.55
C ARG A 228 13.94 25.74 -6.42
N LYS A 229 12.74 26.33 -6.44
CA LYS A 229 11.62 25.88 -5.59
C LYS A 229 11.27 24.44 -5.98
N ASP A 230 11.15 23.58 -5.00
CA ASP A 230 10.78 22.18 -5.16
C ASP A 230 9.45 22.03 -5.91
N SER A 231 9.47 21.18 -6.94
CA SER A 231 8.38 20.94 -7.88
C SER A 231 7.29 20.01 -7.31
N LEU A 232 6.89 20.20 -6.06
CA LEU A 232 5.74 19.49 -5.46
C LEU A 232 4.51 20.41 -5.30
N ASP A 233 4.69 21.73 -5.25
CA ASP A 233 3.59 22.68 -5.04
C ASP A 233 2.73 22.96 -6.27
N LEU A 234 3.20 22.64 -7.49
CA LEU A 234 2.49 22.94 -8.74
C LEU A 234 1.24 22.07 -8.96
N TYR A 235 1.10 20.96 -8.23
CA TYR A 235 -0.09 20.09 -8.31
C TYR A 235 -1.21 20.50 -7.35
N ASN A 236 -0.97 21.43 -6.42
CA ASN A 236 -1.97 21.84 -5.43
C ASN A 236 -2.81 23.05 -5.88
N GLU A 237 -2.42 23.74 -6.95
CA GLU A 237 -3.08 24.98 -7.42
C GLU A 237 -4.19 24.76 -8.46
N LYS A 238 -4.37 23.54 -8.98
CA LYS A 238 -5.43 23.24 -9.96
C LYS A 238 -6.55 22.38 -9.36
N ASP A 239 -7.07 22.81 -8.22
CA ASP A 239 -8.37 22.34 -7.73
C ASP A 239 -9.48 23.24 -8.30
N PRO A 240 -10.34 22.75 -9.23
CA PRO A 240 -11.41 23.53 -9.83
C PRO A 240 -12.58 23.82 -8.88
N PHE A 241 -12.52 23.41 -7.60
CA PHE A 241 -13.59 23.57 -6.62
C PHE A 241 -13.31 24.59 -5.51
N LYS A 242 -12.20 25.36 -5.57
CA LYS A 242 -12.07 26.55 -4.71
C LYS A 242 -12.92 27.69 -5.28
N SER A 243 -14.12 27.82 -4.73
CA SER A 243 -15.05 28.93 -4.98
C SER A 243 -14.45 30.27 -4.53
N GLU A 244 -14.41 31.21 -5.45
CA GLU A 244 -14.23 32.64 -5.20
C GLU A 244 -15.51 33.23 -4.58
N GLU A 245 -15.39 33.80 -3.37
CA GLU A 245 -16.12 34.93 -2.78
C GLU A 245 -15.88 34.89 -1.26
N SER A 246 -15.65 35.94 -0.50
CA SER A 246 -15.26 37.35 -0.71
C SER A 246 -15.07 37.97 0.69
N THR A 247 -14.27 39.03 0.78
CA THR A 247 -14.42 40.15 1.73
C THR A 247 -13.86 40.05 3.17
N GLY A 248 -12.93 40.96 3.50
CA GLY A 248 -13.14 41.90 4.62
C GLY A 248 -12.14 41.92 5.79
N ALA A 249 -11.36 43.00 5.83
CA ALA A 249 -11.00 43.85 6.99
C ALA A 249 -10.07 43.33 8.12
N GLU A 250 -9.00 44.14 8.34
CA GLU A 250 -8.41 44.63 9.61
C GLU A 250 -7.91 43.56 10.63
N GLU A 251 -6.72 43.61 11.25
CA GLU A 251 -6.10 44.70 12.01
C GLU A 251 -4.57 44.47 12.13
N GLU A 252 -3.85 45.58 12.38
CA GLU A 252 -2.43 45.67 12.68
C GLU A 252 -2.07 45.37 14.14
N GLU A 253 -0.80 44.97 14.33
CA GLU A 253 0.07 45.15 15.51
C GLU A 253 -0.24 44.47 16.85
N THR A 254 0.69 43.62 17.31
CA THR A 254 1.53 43.95 18.49
C THR A 254 2.77 43.04 18.59
N GLU A 255 3.90 43.69 18.83
CA GLU A 255 5.22 43.13 19.14
C GLU A 255 5.26 42.57 20.58
N ASP A 256 6.11 41.56 20.82
CA ASP A 256 7.02 41.57 21.98
C ASP A 256 8.10 40.48 21.86
N SER A 257 9.31 40.92 21.51
CA SER A 257 10.53 40.86 22.34
C SER A 257 10.75 39.65 23.27
N GLU A 258 11.77 38.83 22.95
CA GLU A 258 13.10 38.85 23.62
C GLU A 258 13.79 37.47 23.83
N ASN A 259 15.10 37.46 23.50
CA ASN A 259 16.21 36.62 23.99
C ASN A 259 16.21 35.12 23.58
N MET A 260 17.35 34.47 23.30
CA MET A 260 18.76 34.76 23.55
C MET A 260 19.63 33.90 22.60
N MET A 261 20.80 34.44 22.24
CA MET A 261 22.03 33.82 21.72
C MET A 261 22.07 32.29 21.55
N ASP A 262 22.49 31.83 20.36
CA ASP A 262 23.80 31.17 20.28
C ASP A 262 24.43 31.38 18.90
N THR A 263 25.57 32.05 18.95
CA THR A 263 26.48 32.36 17.85
C THR A 263 27.52 31.25 17.76
N GLU A 264 27.92 30.91 16.53
CA GLU A 264 29.15 30.19 16.16
C GLU A 264 29.23 28.67 16.36
N SER A 265 28.96 27.93 15.28
CA SER A 265 29.78 26.77 14.91
C SER A 265 29.71 26.43 13.40
N ASP A 266 29.70 27.44 12.50
CA ASP A 266 29.53 27.21 11.05
C ASP A 266 30.76 27.63 10.21
N ILE A 267 31.94 27.73 10.85
CA ILE A 267 33.19 28.16 10.17
C ILE A 267 34.20 27.00 10.04
N GLN A 268 33.91 25.79 10.53
CA GLN A 268 34.87 24.68 10.53
C GLN A 268 34.62 23.53 9.53
N GLU A 269 33.54 23.56 8.74
CA GLU A 269 33.32 22.53 7.69
C GLU A 269 33.83 22.92 6.30
N ARG A 270 34.34 24.14 6.12
CA ARG A 270 34.77 24.63 4.80
C ARG A 270 36.23 24.35 4.43
N ASP A 271 37.02 23.74 5.30
CA ASP A 271 38.49 23.61 5.09
C ASP A 271 39.04 22.18 5.07
N LEU A 272 38.17 21.14 5.04
CA LEU A 272 38.60 19.75 4.82
C LEU A 272 38.35 19.22 3.39
N MET A 273 37.79 20.05 2.50
CA MET A 273 37.53 19.73 1.09
C MET A 273 38.68 20.15 0.14
N SER A 274 39.85 20.45 0.68
CA SER A 274 41.06 20.82 -0.06
C SER A 274 42.12 19.71 -0.02
N GLN A 275 41.74 18.43 -0.02
CA GLN A 275 42.67 17.36 -0.37
C GLN A 275 42.44 16.96 -1.83
N PRO A 276 43.46 17.06 -2.71
CA PRO A 276 43.29 16.58 -4.06
C PRO A 276 43.15 15.06 -4.02
N LEU A 277 41.99 14.59 -4.52
CA LEU A 277 41.61 13.18 -4.73
C LEU A 277 42.57 12.37 -5.64
N SER A 278 43.75 12.91 -5.94
CA SER A 278 44.78 12.30 -6.78
C SER A 278 45.58 11.21 -6.06
N ALA A 279 45.51 11.10 -4.73
CA ALA A 279 46.31 10.14 -3.95
C ALA A 279 45.64 8.76 -3.71
N LEU A 280 44.36 8.57 -4.06
CA LEU A 280 43.66 7.27 -3.87
C LEU A 280 43.58 6.39 -5.12
N ARG A 281 44.34 6.73 -6.17
CA ARG A 281 44.46 5.89 -7.38
C ARG A 281 45.69 4.99 -7.32
N SER A 282 45.73 4.09 -6.36
CA SER A 282 46.65 2.95 -6.39
C SER A 282 45.83 1.65 -6.48
N ASN A 283 46.02 0.93 -7.59
CA ASN A 283 45.55 -0.45 -7.86
C ASN A 283 44.06 -0.77 -7.72
N MET A 284 43.23 -0.22 -8.62
CA MET A 284 42.08 -0.98 -9.12
C MET A 284 42.33 -1.34 -10.58
N GLU A 285 42.60 -2.62 -10.85
CA GLU A 285 42.47 -3.18 -12.19
C GLU A 285 41.09 -2.79 -12.73
N ARG A 286 41.05 -2.10 -13.89
CA ARG A 286 39.79 -1.79 -14.57
C ARG A 286 39.14 -3.09 -14.99
N VAL A 287 38.23 -3.60 -14.15
CA VAL A 287 37.32 -4.68 -14.53
C VAL A 287 36.39 -4.13 -15.60
N TYR A 288 36.61 -4.53 -16.85
CA TYR A 288 35.70 -4.26 -17.94
C TYR A 288 34.44 -5.12 -17.75
N PHE A 289 33.35 -4.51 -17.32
CA PHE A 289 32.05 -5.15 -17.40
C PHE A 289 31.52 -5.03 -18.84
N PRO A 290 31.12 -6.15 -19.48
CA PRO A 290 30.44 -6.08 -20.76
C PRO A 290 29.15 -5.26 -20.64
N LYS A 291 28.78 -4.53 -21.70
CA LYS A 291 27.51 -3.80 -21.75
C LYS A 291 26.36 -4.80 -21.73
N GLY A 292 25.77 -5.02 -20.55
CA GLY A 292 24.60 -5.86 -20.38
C GLY A 292 24.66 -6.68 -19.09
N LEU A 293 23.49 -7.06 -18.60
CA LEU A 293 23.38 -8.01 -17.49
C LEU A 293 23.88 -9.39 -17.96
N PRO A 294 24.49 -10.21 -17.07
CA PRO A 294 25.03 -11.52 -17.45
C PRO A 294 23.96 -12.57 -17.79
N TRP A 295 22.68 -12.23 -17.70
CA TRP A 295 21.56 -13.06 -18.11
C TRP A 295 20.80 -12.44 -19.28
N ALA A 296 20.32 -13.29 -20.18
CA ALA A 296 19.38 -12.87 -21.20
C ALA A 296 18.11 -12.33 -20.52
N PRO A 297 17.62 -11.14 -20.92
CA PRO A 297 16.35 -10.63 -20.44
C PRO A 297 15.25 -11.67 -20.71
N LYS A 298 14.46 -11.99 -19.68
CA LYS A 298 13.25 -12.84 -19.85
C LYS A 298 12.12 -12.14 -20.61
N VAL A 299 12.31 -10.85 -20.90
CA VAL A 299 11.35 -9.97 -21.55
C VAL A 299 11.85 -9.72 -22.96
N ARG A 300 11.01 -10.00 -23.96
CA ARG A 300 11.35 -9.75 -25.37
C ARG A 300 11.11 -8.28 -25.69
N GLN A 301 11.76 -7.78 -26.75
CA GLN A 301 11.53 -6.44 -27.28
C GLN A 301 10.03 -6.15 -27.49
N LYS A 302 9.30 -7.14 -28.03
CA LYS A 302 7.85 -7.07 -28.23
C LYS A 302 7.06 -6.86 -26.94
N ASP A 303 7.45 -7.53 -25.86
CA ASP A 303 6.76 -7.40 -24.57
C ASP A 303 6.98 -5.99 -23.97
N ILE A 304 8.13 -5.35 -24.28
CA ILE A 304 8.43 -3.96 -23.92
C ILE A 304 7.59 -2.98 -24.77
N GLU A 305 7.52 -3.21 -26.08
CA GLU A 305 6.71 -2.41 -27.00
C GLU A 305 5.22 -2.46 -26.63
N ASP A 306 4.68 -3.66 -26.37
CA ASP A 306 3.30 -3.87 -25.92
C ASP A 306 3.04 -3.14 -24.59
N PHE A 307 3.99 -3.20 -23.63
CA PHE A 307 3.88 -2.47 -22.37
C PHE A 307 3.91 -0.95 -22.56
N LEU A 308 4.78 -0.45 -23.43
CA LEU A 308 4.87 0.98 -23.73
C LEU A 308 3.64 1.48 -24.47
N GLU A 309 3.09 0.69 -25.40
CA GLU A 309 1.84 1.02 -26.10
C GLU A 309 0.64 1.01 -25.15
N MET A 310 0.55 0.02 -24.26
CA MET A 310 -0.45 -0.04 -23.20
C MET A 310 -0.33 1.16 -22.26
N SER A 311 0.90 1.51 -21.87
CA SER A 311 1.18 2.67 -21.00
C SER A 311 0.89 3.99 -21.70
N ARG A 312 1.21 4.11 -23.00
CA ARG A 312 0.89 5.28 -23.81
C ARG A 312 -0.62 5.44 -23.91
N ASN A 313 -1.35 4.39 -24.26
CA ASN A 313 -2.83 4.42 -24.27
C ASN A 313 -3.42 4.78 -22.90
N LYS A 314 -2.79 4.34 -21.81
CA LYS A 314 -3.23 4.59 -20.43
C LYS A 314 -3.01 6.03 -19.95
N PHE A 315 -1.92 6.69 -20.37
CA PHE A 315 -1.50 7.97 -19.79
C PHE A 315 -1.39 9.12 -20.80
N ILE A 316 -1.27 8.82 -22.08
CA ILE A 316 -0.95 9.76 -23.15
C ILE A 316 -1.83 9.36 -24.35
N GLY A 317 -3.12 9.71 -24.30
CA GLY A 317 -4.10 9.36 -25.35
C GLY A 317 -3.78 9.96 -26.72
N PHE A 318 -2.74 9.44 -27.40
CA PHE A 318 -2.28 9.89 -28.69
C PHE A 318 -1.94 8.68 -29.58
N THR A 319 -2.68 8.54 -30.67
CA THR A 319 -2.37 7.66 -31.80
C THR A 319 -1.41 8.38 -32.74
N LEU A 320 -0.21 7.85 -32.93
CA LEU A 320 0.64 8.23 -34.07
C LEU A 320 -0.02 7.67 -35.33
N GLY A 321 -0.60 8.55 -36.14
CA GLY A 321 -1.11 8.22 -37.47
C GLY A 321 0.00 7.58 -38.30
N GLN A 322 -0.37 6.53 -39.05
CA GLN A 322 0.51 5.82 -39.96
C GLN A 322 1.19 6.80 -40.93
N CYS A 323 2.51 6.91 -40.85
CA CYS A 323 3.29 7.47 -41.95
C CYS A 323 3.27 6.46 -43.10
N VAL A 324 2.45 6.73 -44.11
CA VAL A 324 2.55 6.12 -45.44
C VAL A 324 3.88 6.56 -46.04
N LEU A 325 4.77 5.60 -46.28
CA LEU A 325 5.94 5.80 -47.13
C LEU A 325 5.43 5.86 -48.58
N VAL A 326 5.57 7.03 -49.21
CA VAL A 326 5.56 7.19 -50.67
C VAL A 326 6.99 7.06 -51.16
#